data_AF-A0A8K1G817-F1
#
_entry.id   AF-A0A8K1G817-F1
#
_cell.length_a   1.000
_cell.length_b   1.000
_cell.length_c   1.000
_cell.angle_alpha   90.00
_cell.angle_beta   90.00
_cell.angle_gamma   90.00
#
_symmetry.space_group_name_H-M   'P 1'
#
loop_
_entity.id
_entity.type
_entity.pdbx_description
1 polymer ?
#
loop_
_entity_poly.entity_id
_entity_poly.type
_entity_poly.pdbx_seq_one_letter_code
_entity_poly.pdbx_strand_id
1 'polypeptide(L)'
;MFARGAAVALVQPQWYRHGLGRALWGRGNASRWPGGLCGAVDNALNLSLCSALLRRRFGAPKFRRDIEGLELVWKKAMELGEDLEPKSSEERLEELSLEKKRLEGPSQEYGNAKRQRLKSIKNIQKITKSMKMVSAAKYARAERELKPARVYGTGALSLYEKAEIKAPEDKKKHLLIGVSSDRGLCGAIHTSIAKTLKNEITNLSNAGKEVMVVGVGDKIRGLLQRTHGNYFLVTFKEVGRRPPSFGDASAIALELLNSGFEFDEGSVIYNRFRSVISYKTDEKPIFSFETVAGSESLSIYDDIDADVLRNYQEFTLANILYYSLKESTTSEQSARMTAMDNASKNASEMIDKLTLTFNRTRQAVITKELIEIISGAAAL
;
A
#
# COMPACT_ATOMS: atom_id res chain seq x y z
N MET A 1 -37.73 -32.44 32.81
CA MET A 1 -38.24 -31.66 31.65
C MET A 1 -37.26 -30.63 31.10
N PHE A 2 -36.29 -30.12 31.86
CA PHE A 2 -35.31 -29.13 31.35
C PHE A 2 -34.14 -29.71 30.52
N ALA A 3 -33.89 -31.04 30.55
CA ALA A 3 -32.81 -31.68 29.80
C ALA A 3 -33.13 -32.06 28.34
N ARG A 4 -34.39 -31.87 27.88
CA ARG A 4 -34.80 -32.23 26.50
C ARG A 4 -34.80 -31.05 25.52
N GLY A 5 -34.78 -29.81 26.01
CA GLY A 5 -34.74 -28.61 25.17
C GLY A 5 -33.35 -28.30 24.57
N ALA A 6 -32.27 -28.73 25.24
CA ALA A 6 -30.90 -28.46 24.81
C ALA A 6 -30.47 -29.25 23.54
N ALA A 7 -31.09 -30.40 23.29
CA ALA A 7 -30.77 -31.23 22.12
C ALA A 7 -31.29 -30.62 20.80
N VAL A 8 -32.40 -29.88 20.85
CA VAL A 8 -32.96 -29.18 19.66
C VAL A 8 -32.12 -27.93 19.33
N ALA A 9 -31.53 -27.28 20.33
CA ALA A 9 -30.69 -26.09 20.16
C ALA A 9 -29.29 -26.40 19.59
N LEU A 10 -28.75 -27.61 19.80
CA LEU A 10 -27.42 -28.02 19.30
C LEU A 10 -27.41 -28.46 17.83
N VAL A 11 -28.56 -28.80 17.26
CA VAL A 11 -28.66 -29.28 15.86
C VAL A 11 -28.96 -28.13 14.89
N GLN A 12 -29.65 -27.06 15.32
CA GLN A 12 -29.96 -25.92 14.45
C GLN A 12 -28.74 -25.20 13.83
N PRO A 13 -27.59 -25.02 14.52
CA PRO A 13 -26.46 -24.30 13.95
C PRO A 13 -25.70 -25.08 12.86
N GLN A 14 -25.75 -26.42 12.89
CA GLN A 14 -25.05 -27.27 11.90
C GLN A 14 -25.80 -27.38 10.57
N TRP A 15 -27.13 -27.28 10.58
CA TRP A 15 -27.96 -27.24 9.36
C TRP A 15 -27.80 -25.93 8.57
N TYR A 16 -27.51 -24.83 9.27
CA TYR A 16 -27.23 -23.53 8.66
C TYR A 16 -25.83 -23.45 8.02
N ARG A 17 -24.81 -24.09 8.61
CA ARG A 17 -23.42 -24.10 8.09
C ARG A 17 -23.26 -24.85 6.76
N HIS A 18 -24.16 -25.76 6.42
CA HIS A 18 -24.11 -26.55 5.17
C HIS A 18 -25.12 -26.11 4.09
N GLY A 19 -25.80 -24.97 4.27
CA GLY A 19 -26.64 -24.37 3.21
C GLY A 19 -28.02 -25.03 3.01
N LEU A 20 -28.50 -25.86 3.94
CA LEU A 20 -29.78 -26.56 3.84
C LEU A 20 -31.00 -25.72 4.27
N GLY A 21 -30.79 -24.56 4.91
CA GLY A 21 -31.88 -23.71 5.42
C GLY A 21 -32.78 -23.07 4.35
N ARG A 22 -32.35 -22.99 3.08
CA ARG A 22 -33.18 -22.44 1.98
C ARG A 22 -34.05 -23.47 1.26
N ALA A 23 -33.81 -24.76 1.46
CA ALA A 23 -34.56 -25.82 0.77
C ALA A 23 -35.83 -26.25 1.53
N LEU A 24 -35.91 -25.97 2.83
CA LEU A 24 -37.04 -26.35 3.69
C LEU A 24 -38.06 -25.23 3.91
N TRP A 25 -37.69 -23.97 3.70
CA TRP A 25 -38.56 -22.80 3.91
C TRP A 25 -38.70 -22.01 2.60
N GLY A 26 -39.53 -22.52 1.70
CA GLY A 26 -40.02 -21.79 0.54
C GLY A 26 -41.12 -20.80 0.92
N ARG A 27 -41.21 -19.70 0.16
CA ARG A 27 -42.20 -18.61 0.30
C ARG A 27 -43.63 -19.16 0.36
N GLY A 28 -44.44 -18.71 1.33
CA GLY A 28 -45.90 -18.72 1.21
C GLY A 28 -46.67 -19.29 2.42
N ASN A 29 -47.51 -18.42 3.01
CA ASN A 29 -48.72 -18.66 3.80
C ASN A 29 -48.74 -19.82 4.82
N ALA A 30 -48.54 -19.45 6.08
CA ALA A 30 -48.96 -20.21 7.25
C ALA A 30 -50.49 -20.14 7.45
N SER A 31 -51.26 -20.93 6.70
CA SER A 31 -52.68 -21.15 7.00
C SER A 31 -53.28 -22.29 6.16
N ARG A 32 -52.87 -23.56 6.41
CA ARG A 32 -53.65 -24.76 6.01
C ARG A 32 -52.94 -26.06 6.41
N TRP A 33 -52.99 -26.44 7.69
CA TRP A 33 -52.94 -27.86 8.07
C TRP A 33 -53.85 -28.04 9.30
N PRO A 34 -54.87 -28.92 9.25
CA PRO A 34 -55.77 -29.17 10.39
C PRO A 34 -55.04 -29.97 11.47
N GLY A 35 -55.39 -29.67 12.73
CA GLY A 35 -54.78 -30.23 13.92
C GLY A 35 -54.87 -31.76 14.00
N GLY A 36 -53.83 -32.35 14.60
CA GLY A 36 -53.80 -33.76 14.96
C GLY A 36 -52.50 -34.46 14.56
N LEU A 37 -51.34 -33.98 15.05
CA LEU A 37 -50.07 -34.73 15.03
C LEU A 37 -49.02 -34.15 15.98
N CYS A 38 -49.47 -33.56 17.11
CA CYS A 38 -48.59 -33.04 18.16
C CYS A 38 -48.43 -34.00 19.36
N GLY A 39 -48.84 -35.27 19.22
CA GLY A 39 -48.98 -36.20 20.35
C GLY A 39 -48.22 -37.51 20.25
N ALA A 40 -47.18 -37.64 19.41
CA ALA A 40 -46.47 -38.91 19.26
C ALA A 40 -44.98 -38.73 18.94
N VAL A 41 -44.21 -38.19 19.90
CA VAL A 41 -42.75 -38.35 19.90
C VAL A 41 -42.26 -38.57 21.34
N ASP A 42 -42.79 -39.62 21.96
CA ASP A 42 -42.17 -40.29 23.11
C ASP A 42 -41.90 -41.74 22.68
N ASN A 43 -40.65 -42.05 22.33
CA ASN A 43 -39.96 -43.33 22.55
C ASN A 43 -38.75 -43.52 21.62
N ALA A 44 -37.74 -44.20 22.15
CA ALA A 44 -36.38 -44.42 21.63
C ALA A 44 -36.27 -45.23 20.31
N LEU A 45 -37.35 -45.40 19.55
CA LEU A 45 -37.40 -46.25 18.35
C LEU A 45 -37.08 -45.51 17.03
N ASN A 46 -36.86 -44.20 17.04
CA ASN A 46 -36.81 -43.42 15.80
C ASN A 46 -35.40 -43.11 15.24
N LEU A 47 -34.31 -43.28 15.98
CA LEU A 47 -32.97 -43.01 15.41
C LEU A 47 -32.52 -44.10 14.42
N SER A 48 -32.88 -45.36 14.64
CA SER A 48 -32.58 -46.46 13.71
C SER A 48 -33.38 -46.32 12.40
N LEU A 49 -34.65 -45.91 12.49
CA LEU A 49 -35.53 -45.62 11.36
C LEU A 49 -35.07 -44.39 10.56
N CYS A 50 -34.63 -43.33 11.24
CA CYS A 50 -34.09 -42.14 10.58
C CYS A 50 -32.75 -42.43 9.89
N SER A 51 -31.88 -43.21 10.53
CA SER A 51 -30.65 -43.78 9.96
C SER A 51 -30.92 -44.65 8.72
N ALA A 52 -31.92 -45.52 8.77
CA ALA A 52 -32.30 -46.38 7.65
C ALA A 52 -32.86 -45.59 6.45
N LEU A 53 -33.65 -44.56 6.69
CA LEU A 53 -34.20 -43.67 5.66
C LEU A 53 -33.12 -42.79 5.00
N LEU A 54 -32.15 -42.30 5.78
CA LEU A 54 -31.03 -41.50 5.26
C LEU A 54 -30.03 -42.35 4.46
N ARG A 55 -29.77 -43.60 4.88
CA ARG A 55 -28.96 -44.58 4.13
C ARG A 55 -29.59 -44.95 2.78
N ARG A 56 -30.93 -45.04 2.70
CA ARG A 56 -31.66 -45.33 1.46
C ARG A 56 -31.65 -44.17 0.46
N ARG A 57 -31.50 -42.92 0.91
CA ARG A 57 -31.69 -41.72 0.07
C ARG A 57 -30.40 -41.06 -0.43
N PHE A 58 -29.25 -41.28 0.22
CA PHE A 58 -28.02 -40.52 -0.07
C PHE A 58 -26.73 -41.33 -0.29
N GLY A 59 -26.82 -42.67 -0.44
CA GLY A 59 -25.71 -43.59 -0.76
C GLY A 59 -24.31 -42.99 -0.90
N ALA A 60 -23.59 -42.77 0.22
CA ALA A 60 -22.20 -42.34 0.18
C ALA A 60 -21.39 -42.83 1.40
N PRO A 61 -20.20 -43.44 1.20
CA PRO A 61 -19.40 -44.06 2.27
C PRO A 61 -18.68 -43.07 3.20
N LYS A 62 -18.73 -41.76 2.94
CA LYS A 62 -18.10 -40.73 3.79
C LYS A 62 -18.80 -40.46 5.12
N PHE A 63 -20.07 -40.86 5.27
CA PHE A 63 -20.85 -40.64 6.49
C PHE A 63 -20.66 -41.71 7.58
N ARG A 64 -19.97 -42.84 7.30
CA ARG A 64 -19.84 -43.94 8.27
C ARG A 64 -18.92 -43.63 9.45
N ARG A 65 -17.75 -43.00 9.21
CA ARG A 65 -16.76 -42.78 10.27
C ARG A 65 -17.22 -41.77 11.32
N ASP A 66 -17.93 -40.71 10.89
CA ASP A 66 -18.39 -39.66 11.80
C ASP A 66 -19.53 -40.16 12.70
N ILE A 67 -20.37 -41.08 12.19
CA ILE A 67 -21.46 -41.69 12.96
C ILE A 67 -20.93 -42.75 13.95
N GLU A 68 -19.97 -43.59 13.53
CA GLU A 68 -19.35 -44.59 14.41
C GLU A 68 -18.56 -43.94 15.56
N GLY A 69 -17.86 -42.82 15.30
CA GLY A 69 -17.20 -42.04 16.35
C GLY A 69 -18.17 -41.44 17.37
N LEU A 70 -19.33 -40.98 16.91
CA LEU A 70 -20.39 -40.43 17.79
C LEU A 70 -21.06 -41.53 18.63
N GLU A 71 -21.28 -42.73 18.10
CA GLU A 71 -21.79 -43.89 18.87
C GLU A 71 -20.80 -44.34 19.95
N LEU A 72 -19.49 -44.31 19.67
CA LEU A 72 -18.46 -44.70 20.62
C LEU A 72 -18.35 -43.72 21.79
N VAL A 73 -18.43 -42.41 21.50
CA VAL A 73 -18.45 -41.34 22.50
C VAL A 73 -19.71 -41.45 23.36
N TRP A 74 -20.86 -41.79 22.77
CA TRP A 74 -22.12 -41.96 23.49
C TRP A 74 -22.11 -43.20 24.40
N LYS A 75 -21.55 -44.32 23.94
CA LYS A 75 -21.35 -45.53 24.77
C LYS A 75 -20.40 -45.27 25.93
N LYS A 76 -19.29 -44.58 25.69
CA LYS A 76 -18.29 -44.26 26.72
C LYS A 76 -18.81 -43.25 27.74
N ALA A 77 -19.66 -42.32 27.32
CA ALA A 77 -20.37 -41.40 28.21
C ALA A 77 -21.44 -42.10 29.07
N MET A 78 -22.06 -43.18 28.57
CA MET A 78 -22.97 -44.02 29.35
C MET A 78 -22.25 -44.95 30.33
N GLU A 79 -21.05 -45.44 30.00
CA GLU A 79 -20.23 -46.29 30.88
C GLU A 79 -19.60 -45.53 32.05
N LEU A 80 -19.35 -44.23 31.91
CA LEU A 80 -18.59 -43.46 32.91
C LEU A 80 -19.41 -42.88 34.06
N GLY A 81 -20.75 -42.99 34.06
CA GLY A 81 -21.58 -42.73 35.25
C GLY A 81 -21.24 -41.45 36.04
N GLU A 82 -20.78 -40.39 35.39
CA GLU A 82 -20.47 -39.11 36.03
C GLU A 82 -21.62 -38.14 35.82
N ASP A 83 -22.22 -37.70 36.93
CA ASP A 83 -23.18 -36.61 37.00
C ASP A 83 -22.54 -35.30 36.53
N LEU A 84 -22.66 -35.01 35.24
CA LEU A 84 -22.20 -33.76 34.64
C LEU A 84 -23.37 -32.77 34.56
N GLU A 85 -23.30 -31.68 35.34
CA GLU A 85 -24.15 -30.51 35.16
C GLU A 85 -24.11 -30.03 33.69
N PRO A 86 -25.23 -29.57 33.11
CA PRO A 86 -25.29 -29.22 31.70
C PRO A 86 -24.56 -27.88 31.46
N LYS A 87 -23.24 -27.93 31.21
CA LYS A 87 -22.48 -26.79 30.68
C LYS A 87 -23.12 -26.25 29.40
N SER A 88 -23.16 -24.93 29.26
CA SER A 88 -23.75 -24.28 28.10
C SER A 88 -23.03 -24.68 26.80
N SER A 89 -23.73 -24.64 25.67
CA SER A 89 -23.13 -24.99 24.37
C SER A 89 -21.93 -24.11 23.99
N GLU A 90 -21.85 -22.89 24.53
CA GLU A 90 -20.73 -21.96 24.33
C GLU A 90 -19.50 -22.39 25.13
N GLU A 91 -19.66 -22.79 26.40
CA GLU A 91 -18.57 -23.29 27.24
C GLU A 91 -17.94 -24.56 26.66
N ARG A 92 -18.76 -25.48 26.11
CA ARG A 92 -18.24 -26.68 25.42
C ARG A 92 -17.50 -26.34 24.14
N LEU A 93 -17.93 -25.31 23.41
CA LEU A 93 -17.24 -24.86 22.20
C LEU A 93 -15.93 -24.15 22.54
N GLU A 94 -15.90 -23.38 23.63
CA GLU A 94 -14.68 -22.79 24.16
C GLU A 94 -13.71 -23.86 24.64
N GLU A 95 -14.15 -24.82 25.45
CA GLU A 95 -13.35 -25.96 25.90
C GLU A 95 -12.79 -26.75 24.71
N LEU A 96 -13.62 -27.10 23.72
CA LEU A 96 -13.16 -27.77 22.50
C LEU A 96 -12.18 -26.91 21.69
N SER A 97 -12.33 -25.58 21.67
CA SER A 97 -11.38 -24.69 21.00
C SER A 97 -10.05 -24.58 21.74
N LEU A 98 -10.09 -24.62 23.08
CA LEU A 98 -8.94 -24.55 23.98
C LEU A 98 -8.18 -25.88 23.99
N GLU A 99 -8.91 -26.98 23.92
CA GLU A 99 -8.40 -28.33 23.81
C GLU A 99 -7.83 -28.59 22.41
N LYS A 100 -8.48 -28.07 21.35
CA LYS A 100 -7.90 -28.05 20.01
C LYS A 100 -6.63 -27.20 19.94
N LYS A 101 -6.57 -26.04 20.62
CA LYS A 101 -5.34 -25.25 20.78
C LYS A 101 -4.25 -25.95 21.62
N ARG A 102 -4.63 -26.78 22.60
CA ARG A 102 -3.70 -27.61 23.38
C ARG A 102 -3.16 -28.80 22.58
N LEU A 103 -3.99 -29.41 21.74
CA LEU A 103 -3.64 -30.53 20.87
C LEU A 103 -2.84 -30.07 19.64
N GLU A 104 -3.11 -28.87 19.12
CA GLU A 104 -2.25 -28.18 18.15
C GLU A 104 -0.96 -27.73 18.86
N GLY A 105 -0.03 -28.66 19.07
CA GLY A 105 1.24 -28.36 19.73
C GLY A 105 2.02 -27.24 19.03
N PRO A 106 2.95 -26.57 19.73
CA PRO A 106 3.67 -25.39 19.22
C PRO A 106 4.31 -25.62 17.84
N SER A 107 4.76 -26.85 17.56
CA SER A 107 5.34 -27.26 16.27
C SER A 107 4.42 -27.04 15.06
N GLN A 108 3.10 -27.19 15.21
CA GLN A 108 2.13 -27.07 14.11
C GLN A 108 1.80 -25.61 13.80
N GLU A 109 1.74 -24.76 14.83
CA GLU A 109 1.54 -23.32 14.73
C GLU A 109 2.74 -22.63 14.04
N TYR A 110 3.98 -23.02 14.39
CA TYR A 110 5.20 -22.53 13.75
C TYR A 110 5.29 -22.91 12.26
N GLY A 111 4.79 -24.09 11.87
CA GLY A 111 4.70 -24.52 10.47
C GLY A 111 3.73 -23.66 9.65
N ASN A 112 2.58 -23.32 10.25
CA ASN A 112 1.55 -22.48 9.64
C ASN A 112 2.01 -21.04 9.47
N ALA A 113 2.68 -20.45 10.47
CA ALA A 113 3.25 -19.11 10.39
C ALA A 113 4.29 -18.98 9.26
N LYS A 114 5.20 -19.95 9.12
CA LYS A 114 6.19 -19.98 8.01
C LYS A 114 5.52 -20.08 6.65
N ARG A 115 4.49 -20.93 6.52
CA ARG A 115 3.71 -21.08 5.28
C ARG A 115 2.98 -19.79 4.91
N GLN A 116 2.38 -19.11 5.89
CA GLN A 116 1.69 -17.85 5.67
C GLN A 116 2.67 -16.75 5.23
N ARG A 117 3.84 -16.66 5.87
CA ARG A 117 4.91 -15.73 5.48
C ARG A 117 5.39 -15.98 4.05
N LEU A 118 5.61 -17.24 3.66
CA LEU A 118 5.97 -17.62 2.29
C LEU A 118 4.91 -17.17 1.28
N LYS A 119 3.62 -17.38 1.59
CA LYS A 119 2.51 -16.94 0.73
C LYS A 119 2.48 -15.42 0.59
N SER A 120 2.67 -14.68 1.68
CA SER A 120 2.71 -13.21 1.67
C SER A 120 3.85 -12.68 0.81
N ILE A 121 5.07 -13.21 0.95
CA ILE A 121 6.23 -12.74 0.18
C ILE A 121 6.06 -13.07 -1.32
N LYS A 122 5.51 -14.24 -1.66
CA LYS A 122 5.15 -14.57 -3.05
C LYS A 122 4.14 -13.57 -3.64
N ASN A 123 3.16 -13.13 -2.84
CA ASN A 123 2.21 -12.11 -3.29
C ASN A 123 2.88 -10.75 -3.47
N ILE A 124 3.75 -10.35 -2.54
CA ILE A 124 4.55 -9.12 -2.66
C ILE A 124 5.39 -9.14 -3.95
N GLN A 125 6.08 -10.25 -4.23
CA GLN A 125 6.89 -10.42 -5.44
C GLN A 125 6.05 -10.27 -6.73
N LYS A 126 4.84 -10.82 -6.76
CA LYS A 126 3.92 -10.64 -7.90
C LYS A 126 3.54 -9.17 -8.08
N ILE A 127 3.21 -8.49 -6.99
CA ILE A 127 2.84 -7.06 -7.00
C ILE A 127 4.01 -6.21 -7.49
N THR A 128 5.23 -6.43 -6.98
CA THR A 128 6.41 -5.66 -7.39
C THR A 128 6.77 -5.91 -8.85
N LYS A 129 6.64 -7.16 -9.33
CA LYS A 129 6.85 -7.51 -10.75
C LYS A 129 5.85 -6.81 -11.67
N SER A 130 4.57 -6.80 -11.30
CA SER A 130 3.55 -6.05 -12.04
C SER A 130 3.80 -4.54 -11.99
N MET A 131 4.17 -4.01 -10.82
CA MET A 131 4.43 -2.57 -10.65
C MET A 131 5.67 -2.11 -11.43
N LYS A 132 6.69 -2.97 -11.58
CA LYS A 132 7.82 -2.73 -12.48
C LYS A 132 7.34 -2.52 -13.92
N MET A 133 6.49 -3.41 -14.44
CA MET A 133 5.95 -3.32 -15.80
C MET A 133 5.10 -2.06 -15.99
N VAL A 134 4.25 -1.72 -15.02
CA VAL A 134 3.45 -0.49 -15.05
C VAL A 134 4.34 0.76 -15.06
N SER A 135 5.40 0.75 -14.24
CA SER A 135 6.35 1.87 -14.17
C SER A 135 7.18 1.99 -15.45
N ALA A 136 7.56 0.86 -16.07
CA ALA A 136 8.25 0.84 -17.35
C ALA A 136 7.41 1.47 -18.47
N ALA A 137 6.11 1.14 -18.55
CA ALA A 137 5.20 1.75 -19.53
C ALA A 137 5.03 3.25 -19.32
N LYS A 138 4.93 3.70 -18.05
CA LYS A 138 4.86 5.13 -17.70
C LYS A 138 6.16 5.87 -17.99
N TYR A 139 7.30 5.26 -17.70
CA TYR A 139 8.62 5.79 -18.03
C TYR A 139 8.75 6.00 -19.54
N ALA A 140 8.41 5.00 -20.37
CA ALA A 140 8.48 5.11 -21.82
C ALA A 140 7.57 6.21 -22.40
N ARG A 141 6.47 6.55 -21.72
CA ARG A 141 5.64 7.71 -22.07
C ARG A 141 6.29 9.01 -21.62
N ALA A 142 6.76 9.08 -20.38
CA ALA A 142 7.40 10.27 -19.82
C ALA A 142 8.66 10.67 -20.60
N GLU A 143 9.49 9.70 -21.01
CA GLU A 143 10.68 9.93 -21.83
C GLU A 143 10.34 10.56 -23.19
N ARG A 144 9.27 10.08 -23.84
CA ARG A 144 8.80 10.65 -25.11
C ARG A 144 8.32 12.09 -24.96
N GLU A 145 7.64 12.39 -23.86
CA GLU A 145 7.15 13.75 -23.55
C GLU A 145 8.29 14.67 -23.06
N LEU A 146 9.37 14.11 -22.50
CA LEU A 146 10.51 14.87 -22.00
C LEU A 146 11.34 15.48 -23.13
N LYS A 147 11.60 14.73 -24.21
CA LYS A 147 12.42 15.19 -25.35
C LYS A 147 12.01 16.57 -25.88
N PRO A 148 10.74 16.84 -26.22
CA PRO A 148 10.32 18.18 -26.65
C PRO A 148 10.39 19.21 -25.51
N ALA A 149 10.05 18.82 -24.28
CA ALA A 149 10.09 19.73 -23.13
C ALA A 149 11.50 20.25 -22.82
N ARG A 150 12.56 19.47 -23.09
CA ARG A 150 13.96 19.90 -22.90
C ARG A 150 14.30 21.13 -23.73
N VAL A 151 13.82 21.19 -24.97
CA VAL A 151 14.10 22.31 -25.89
C VAL A 151 13.50 23.61 -25.36
N TYR A 152 12.29 23.54 -24.83
CA TYR A 152 11.64 24.69 -24.18
C TYR A 152 12.39 25.15 -22.93
N GLY A 153 12.84 24.22 -22.09
CA GLY A 153 13.60 24.54 -20.88
C GLY A 153 14.96 25.17 -21.16
N THR A 154 15.69 24.71 -22.19
CA THR A 154 16.96 25.33 -22.60
C THR A 154 16.75 26.70 -23.23
N GLY A 155 15.68 26.89 -24.01
CA GLY A 155 15.36 28.17 -24.63
C GLY A 155 15.11 29.26 -23.60
N ALA A 156 14.34 28.95 -22.55
CA ALA A 156 14.06 29.89 -21.46
C ALA A 156 15.30 30.39 -20.71
N LEU A 157 16.32 29.54 -20.55
CA LEU A 157 17.53 29.89 -19.82
C LEU A 157 18.56 30.61 -20.68
N SER A 158 18.46 30.47 -22.01
CA SER A 158 19.42 31.07 -22.93
C SER A 158 19.46 32.59 -22.81
N LEU A 159 18.36 33.23 -22.40
CA LEU A 159 18.35 34.67 -22.08
C LEU A 159 19.23 34.96 -20.87
N TYR A 160 19.04 34.24 -19.76
CA TYR A 160 19.79 34.44 -18.53
C TYR A 160 21.29 34.19 -18.72
N GLU A 161 21.65 33.17 -19.49
CA GLU A 161 23.05 32.86 -19.79
C GLU A 161 23.71 33.92 -20.67
N LYS A 162 23.03 34.40 -21.72
CA LYS A 162 23.59 35.39 -22.65
C LYS A 162 23.63 36.81 -22.09
N ALA A 163 22.63 37.18 -21.30
CA ALA A 163 22.58 38.47 -20.63
C ALA A 163 23.34 38.48 -19.30
N GLU A 164 24.05 37.38 -18.97
CA GLU A 164 24.83 37.18 -17.74
C GLU A 164 24.13 37.72 -16.47
N ILE A 165 22.82 37.50 -16.38
CA ILE A 165 22.02 38.07 -15.30
C ILE A 165 22.44 37.38 -14.00
N LYS A 166 23.16 38.13 -13.16
CA LYS A 166 23.57 37.70 -11.83
C LYS A 166 22.67 38.35 -10.80
N ALA A 167 22.43 37.62 -9.73
CA ALA A 167 21.84 38.20 -8.54
C ALA A 167 22.80 39.25 -7.94
N PRO A 168 22.39 40.51 -7.77
CA PRO A 168 23.14 41.46 -6.93
C PRO A 168 23.39 40.90 -5.53
N GLU A 169 24.55 41.21 -4.95
CA GLU A 169 25.00 40.66 -3.65
C GLU A 169 24.08 41.08 -2.48
N ASP A 170 23.34 42.18 -2.62
CA ASP A 170 22.49 42.80 -1.59
C ASP A 170 21.09 42.15 -1.40
N LYS A 171 20.79 41.06 -2.09
CA LYS A 171 19.45 40.45 -2.04
C LYS A 171 19.12 39.82 -0.70
N LYS A 172 18.01 40.26 -0.11
CA LYS A 172 17.55 39.86 1.22
C LYS A 172 16.59 38.67 1.18
N LYS A 173 15.82 38.49 0.09
CA LYS A 173 14.76 37.48 0.01
C LYS A 173 15.03 36.44 -1.07
N HIS A 174 15.02 35.17 -0.68
CA HIS A 174 15.29 34.05 -1.57
C HIS A 174 14.13 33.03 -1.58
N LEU A 175 13.69 32.64 -2.78
CA LEU A 175 12.63 31.64 -2.99
C LEU A 175 13.20 30.29 -3.45
N LEU A 176 12.97 29.22 -2.70
CA LEU A 176 13.37 27.86 -3.09
C LEU A 176 12.14 27.03 -3.50
N ILE A 177 12.13 26.55 -4.75
CA ILE A 177 11.05 25.71 -5.28
C ILE A 177 11.53 24.26 -5.37
N GLY A 178 10.97 23.38 -4.55
CA GLY A 178 11.27 21.96 -4.59
C GLY A 178 10.26 21.17 -5.42
N VAL A 179 10.71 20.49 -6.49
CA VAL A 179 9.83 19.74 -7.40
C VAL A 179 9.86 18.24 -7.16
N SER A 180 8.79 17.71 -6.56
CA SER A 180 8.59 16.30 -6.25
C SER A 180 7.21 15.80 -6.68
N SER A 181 6.94 14.51 -6.43
CA SER A 181 5.63 13.90 -6.57
C SER A 181 5.00 13.55 -5.21
N ASP A 182 3.73 13.16 -5.24
CA ASP A 182 2.99 12.67 -4.07
C ASP A 182 3.18 11.17 -3.83
N ARG A 183 3.72 10.45 -4.83
CA ARG A 183 3.76 8.98 -4.84
C ARG A 183 5.10 8.48 -4.35
N GLY A 184 5.07 7.56 -3.38
CA GLY A 184 6.28 6.89 -2.91
C GLY A 184 6.79 5.77 -3.83
N LEU A 185 7.62 4.90 -3.26
CA LEU A 185 8.21 3.72 -3.90
C LEU A 185 9.18 4.04 -5.06
N CYS A 186 9.74 5.24 -5.09
CA CYS A 186 10.66 5.74 -6.13
C CYS A 186 12.13 5.85 -5.64
N GLY A 187 12.50 5.12 -4.58
CA GLY A 187 13.86 5.15 -4.04
C GLY A 187 14.19 6.49 -3.36
N ALA A 188 15.33 7.08 -3.73
CA ALA A 188 15.90 8.26 -3.06
C ALA A 188 15.53 9.61 -3.70
N ILE A 189 14.63 9.64 -4.69
CA ILE A 189 14.22 10.84 -5.45
C ILE A 189 13.77 11.99 -4.56
N HIS A 190 12.90 11.72 -3.57
CA HIS A 190 12.40 12.75 -2.66
C HIS A 190 13.45 13.18 -1.64
N THR A 191 14.23 12.20 -1.17
CA THR A 191 15.25 12.43 -0.15
C THR A 191 16.41 13.26 -0.69
N SER A 192 16.80 13.10 -1.96
CA SER A 192 17.85 13.92 -2.57
C SER A 192 17.44 15.39 -2.61
N ILE A 193 16.24 15.70 -3.11
CA ILE A 193 15.72 17.07 -3.17
C ILE A 193 15.57 17.66 -1.77
N ALA A 194 15.00 16.90 -0.82
CA ALA A 194 14.82 17.39 0.54
C ALA A 194 16.15 17.66 1.26
N LYS A 195 17.21 16.91 0.96
CA LYS A 195 18.55 17.17 1.50
C LYS A 195 19.16 18.42 0.90
N THR A 196 19.08 18.59 -0.41
CA THR A 196 19.57 19.80 -1.10
C THR A 196 18.86 21.05 -0.57
N LEU A 197 17.52 21.02 -0.47
CA LEU A 197 16.73 22.11 0.12
C LEU A 197 17.19 22.45 1.53
N LYS A 198 17.39 21.45 2.41
CA LYS A 198 17.85 21.71 3.79
C LYS A 198 19.22 22.38 3.82
N ASN A 199 20.14 21.93 2.97
CA ASN A 199 21.48 22.49 2.89
C ASN A 199 21.43 23.95 2.42
N GLU A 200 20.66 24.24 1.38
CA GLU A 200 20.47 25.61 0.89
C GLU A 200 19.81 26.51 1.93
N ILE A 201 18.71 26.07 2.56
CA ILE A 201 18.04 26.85 3.62
C ILE A 201 19.02 27.17 4.74
N THR A 202 19.84 26.20 5.16
CA THR A 202 20.84 26.41 6.21
C THR A 202 21.92 27.40 5.76
N ASN A 203 22.44 27.26 4.55
CA ASN A 203 23.48 28.15 4.01
C ASN A 203 22.99 29.59 3.89
N LEU A 204 21.76 29.78 3.39
CA LEU A 204 21.15 31.09 3.18
C LEU A 204 20.71 31.74 4.48
N SER A 205 20.18 30.95 5.42
CA SER A 205 19.85 31.44 6.76
C SER A 205 21.11 31.86 7.54
N ASN A 206 22.21 31.12 7.40
CA ASN A 206 23.50 31.51 7.98
C ASN A 206 24.06 32.80 7.36
N ALA A 207 23.77 33.05 6.08
CA ALA A 207 24.10 34.30 5.40
C ALA A 207 23.15 35.47 5.78
N GLY A 208 22.17 35.25 6.66
CA GLY A 208 21.22 36.27 7.11
C GLY A 208 20.13 36.61 6.09
N LYS A 209 19.94 35.80 5.04
CA LYS A 209 18.90 36.00 4.03
C LYS A 209 17.57 35.38 4.49
N GLU A 210 16.47 36.06 4.19
CA GLU A 210 15.11 35.55 4.39
C GLU A 210 14.79 34.52 3.30
N VAL A 211 14.50 33.28 3.70
CA VAL A 211 14.27 32.16 2.76
C VAL A 211 12.83 31.71 2.84
N MET A 212 12.17 31.58 1.71
CA MET A 212 10.84 30.97 1.62
C MET A 212 10.85 29.79 0.67
N VAL A 213 10.11 28.73 1.02
CA VAL A 213 10.08 27.46 0.31
C VAL A 213 8.71 27.21 -0.28
N VAL A 214 8.69 26.82 -1.55
CA VAL A 214 7.50 26.37 -2.27
C VAL A 214 7.65 24.88 -2.52
N GLY A 215 6.75 24.10 -1.93
CA GLY A 215 6.74 22.64 -2.06
C GLY A 215 5.82 22.18 -3.16
N VAL A 216 6.35 21.69 -4.28
CA VAL A 216 5.54 21.03 -5.32
C VAL A 216 5.51 19.53 -5.03
N GLY A 217 4.35 19.05 -4.61
CA GLY A 217 4.11 17.66 -4.20
C GLY A 217 4.17 17.45 -2.68
N ASP A 218 3.33 16.53 -2.19
CA ASP A 218 3.09 16.28 -0.77
C ASP A 218 4.30 15.66 -0.05
N LYS A 219 5.17 14.93 -0.79
CA LYS A 219 6.33 14.26 -0.19
C LYS A 219 7.39 15.23 0.33
N ILE A 220 7.62 16.36 -0.33
CA ILE A 220 8.56 17.37 0.16
C ILE A 220 8.04 17.99 1.44
N ARG A 221 6.76 18.37 1.46
CA ARG A 221 6.10 18.90 2.65
C ARG A 221 6.27 17.94 3.82
N GLY A 222 5.93 16.66 3.65
CA GLY A 222 6.07 15.66 4.70
C GLY A 222 7.49 15.49 5.26
N LEU A 223 8.53 15.62 4.41
CA LEU A 223 9.93 15.49 4.83
C LEU A 223 10.49 16.73 5.55
N LEU A 224 9.98 17.93 5.21
CA LEU A 224 10.47 19.18 5.75
C LEU A 224 9.63 19.73 6.92
N GLN A 225 8.34 19.37 7.01
CA GLN A 225 7.38 19.92 7.99
C GLN A 225 7.90 19.97 9.44
N ARG A 226 8.59 18.90 9.90
CA ARG A 226 9.06 18.81 11.28
C ARG A 226 10.25 19.71 11.61
N THR A 227 11.05 20.07 10.60
CA THR A 227 12.34 20.76 10.80
C THR A 227 12.33 22.18 10.26
N HIS A 228 11.68 22.38 9.11
CA HIS A 228 11.68 23.63 8.35
C HIS A 228 10.24 24.04 7.99
N GLY A 229 9.26 23.66 8.82
CA GLY A 229 7.84 23.91 8.57
C GLY A 229 7.48 25.39 8.45
N ASN A 230 8.22 26.26 9.14
CA ASN A 230 7.97 27.71 9.18
C ASN A 230 8.37 28.43 7.89
N TYR A 231 9.23 27.82 7.07
CA TYR A 231 9.72 28.42 5.83
C TYR A 231 8.76 28.21 4.64
N PHE A 232 7.67 27.45 4.79
CA PHE A 232 6.77 27.16 3.68
C PHE A 232 5.86 28.35 3.36
N LEU A 233 5.90 28.82 2.12
CA LEU A 233 4.97 29.82 1.58
C LEU A 233 3.69 29.13 1.09
N VAL A 234 3.84 28.23 0.11
CA VAL A 234 2.74 27.49 -0.53
C VAL A 234 3.15 26.04 -0.74
N THR A 235 2.17 25.13 -0.64
CA THR A 235 2.37 23.70 -0.95
C THR A 235 1.32 23.20 -1.92
N PHE A 236 1.77 22.57 -3.01
CA PHE A 236 0.90 21.99 -4.03
C PHE A 236 0.76 20.48 -3.83
N LYS A 237 -0.45 19.97 -4.06
CA LYS A 237 -0.80 18.55 -3.97
C LYS A 237 -1.37 18.06 -5.30
N GLU A 238 -1.56 16.75 -5.40
CA GLU A 238 -2.03 16.02 -6.59
C GLU A 238 -1.05 16.00 -7.78
N VAL A 239 0.23 16.23 -7.50
CA VAL A 239 1.30 16.24 -8.50
C VAL A 239 1.82 14.82 -8.77
N GLY A 240 1.83 14.42 -10.05
CA GLY A 240 2.33 13.11 -10.50
C GLY A 240 1.30 11.98 -10.52
N ARG A 241 0.01 12.25 -10.28
CA ARG A 241 -1.08 11.26 -10.48
C ARG A 241 -1.37 11.06 -11.97
N ARG A 242 -1.50 12.16 -12.72
CA ARG A 242 -1.57 12.22 -14.18
C ARG A 242 -0.21 12.74 -14.71
N PRO A 243 0.14 12.49 -15.97
CA PRO A 243 1.29 13.14 -16.59
C PRO A 243 1.14 14.66 -16.47
N PRO A 244 2.15 15.39 -15.97
CA PRO A 244 2.04 16.83 -15.79
C PRO A 244 1.90 17.53 -17.14
N SER A 245 1.00 18.49 -17.21
CA SER A 245 0.73 19.33 -18.37
C SER A 245 1.30 20.74 -18.17
N PHE A 246 1.32 21.55 -19.22
CA PHE A 246 1.71 22.95 -19.08
C PHE A 246 0.72 23.72 -18.20
N GLY A 247 -0.58 23.40 -18.26
CA GLY A 247 -1.59 24.02 -17.41
C GLY A 247 -1.36 23.82 -15.91
N ASP A 248 -0.81 22.66 -15.51
CA ASP A 248 -0.44 22.41 -14.11
C ASP A 248 0.71 23.33 -13.67
N ALA A 249 1.69 23.56 -14.55
CA ALA A 249 2.79 24.48 -14.29
C ALA A 249 2.33 25.95 -14.23
N SER A 250 1.42 26.35 -15.12
CA SER A 250 0.82 27.69 -15.12
C SER A 250 0.01 27.95 -13.84
N ALA A 251 -0.73 26.96 -13.34
CA ALA A 251 -1.45 27.08 -12.08
C ALA A 251 -0.50 27.28 -10.88
N ILE A 252 0.62 26.56 -10.84
CA ILE A 252 1.66 26.73 -9.82
C ILE A 252 2.29 28.12 -9.92
N ALA A 253 2.63 28.57 -11.13
CA ALA A 253 3.20 29.89 -11.36
C ALA A 253 2.24 31.01 -10.94
N LEU A 254 0.97 30.90 -11.31
CA LEU A 254 -0.06 31.88 -10.95
C LEU A 254 -0.25 32.00 -9.44
N GLU A 255 -0.34 30.87 -8.74
CA GLU A 255 -0.47 30.86 -7.27
C GLU A 255 0.77 31.44 -6.58
N LEU A 256 1.95 31.20 -7.16
CA LEU A 256 3.19 31.79 -6.67
C LEU A 256 3.19 33.31 -6.84
N LEU A 257 2.73 33.83 -7.98
CA LEU A 257 2.60 35.27 -8.21
C LEU A 257 1.53 35.90 -7.30
N ASN A 258 0.40 35.20 -7.09
CA ASN A 258 -0.69 35.65 -6.23
C ASN A 258 -0.36 35.64 -4.74
N SER A 259 0.71 34.94 -4.33
CA SER A 259 1.14 34.87 -2.93
C SER A 259 1.58 36.24 -2.36
N GLY A 260 1.85 37.22 -3.23
CA GLY A 260 2.30 38.55 -2.84
C GLY A 260 3.72 38.58 -2.25
N PHE A 261 4.44 37.46 -2.30
CA PHE A 261 5.82 37.39 -1.84
C PHE A 261 6.76 37.84 -2.95
N GLU A 262 7.27 39.06 -2.83
CA GLU A 262 8.35 39.55 -3.66
C GLU A 262 9.66 38.87 -3.26
N PHE A 263 10.22 38.10 -4.19
CA PHE A 263 11.52 37.47 -4.05
C PHE A 263 12.49 38.13 -5.02
N ASP A 264 13.75 38.27 -4.62
CA ASP A 264 14.78 38.87 -5.46
C ASP A 264 15.49 37.81 -6.30
N GLU A 265 15.76 36.66 -5.69
CA GLU A 265 16.42 35.50 -6.28
C GLU A 265 15.63 34.25 -5.94
N GLY A 266 15.58 33.29 -6.86
CA GLY A 266 14.94 32.00 -6.64
C GLY A 266 15.71 30.87 -7.27
N SER A 267 15.49 29.66 -6.76
CA SER A 267 16.09 28.44 -7.30
C SER A 267 15.06 27.32 -7.38
N VAL A 268 14.94 26.68 -8.54
CA VAL A 268 14.15 25.47 -8.73
C VAL A 268 15.04 24.25 -8.58
N ILE A 269 14.75 23.43 -7.59
CA ILE A 269 15.46 22.20 -7.32
C ILE A 269 14.63 21.02 -7.83
N TYR A 270 15.21 20.27 -8.76
CA TYR A 270 14.55 19.13 -9.36
C TYR A 270 15.58 18.03 -9.71
N ASN A 271 15.08 16.84 -10.03
CA ASN A 271 15.94 15.74 -10.46
C ASN A 271 16.00 15.70 -11.99
N ARG A 272 17.17 16.01 -12.55
CA ARG A 272 17.48 15.87 -13.97
C ARG A 272 17.71 14.40 -14.33
N PHE A 273 17.00 13.95 -15.34
CA PHE A 273 17.12 12.59 -15.85
C PHE A 273 18.39 12.43 -16.70
N ARG A 274 19.29 11.52 -16.30
CA ARG A 274 20.48 11.17 -17.11
C ARG A 274 20.30 9.84 -17.83
N SER A 275 19.97 8.79 -17.08
CA SER A 275 19.71 7.45 -17.59
C SER A 275 18.69 6.74 -16.72
N VAL A 276 18.28 5.53 -17.11
CA VAL A 276 17.32 4.72 -16.35
C VAL A 276 17.77 4.46 -14.90
N ILE A 277 19.08 4.43 -14.66
CA ILE A 277 19.67 4.15 -13.34
C ILE A 277 20.10 5.44 -12.64
N SER A 278 20.58 6.44 -13.40
CA SER A 278 21.19 7.65 -12.86
C SER A 278 20.32 8.89 -13.09
N TYR A 279 20.13 9.65 -12.02
CA TYR A 279 19.58 11.00 -12.02
C TYR A 279 20.49 11.89 -11.19
N LYS A 280 20.47 13.19 -11.46
CA LYS A 280 21.21 14.18 -10.68
C LYS A 280 20.24 15.25 -10.20
N THR A 281 20.32 15.62 -8.93
CA THR A 281 19.63 16.81 -8.42
C THR A 281 20.40 18.02 -8.90
N ASP A 282 19.76 18.82 -9.76
CA ASP A 282 20.31 20.06 -10.31
C ASP A 282 19.39 21.21 -9.87
N GLU A 283 19.96 22.40 -9.75
CA GLU A 283 19.27 23.64 -9.43
C GLU A 283 19.21 24.52 -10.69
N LYS A 284 18.12 25.29 -10.82
CA LYS A 284 17.97 26.30 -11.87
C LYS A 284 17.60 27.64 -11.26
N PRO A 285 18.33 28.73 -11.58
CA PRO A 285 18.01 30.03 -11.05
C PRO A 285 16.73 30.59 -11.68
N ILE A 286 15.99 31.34 -10.88
CA ILE A 286 14.88 32.22 -11.24
C ILE A 286 15.24 33.60 -10.72
N PHE A 287 14.99 34.62 -11.53
CA PHE A 287 15.25 36.00 -11.16
C PHE A 287 13.94 36.79 -11.08
N SER A 288 13.94 37.81 -10.22
CA SER A 288 12.83 38.75 -10.08
C SER A 288 12.76 39.73 -11.27
N PHE A 289 11.65 40.44 -11.39
CA PHE A 289 11.48 41.52 -12.36
C PHE A 289 12.58 42.57 -12.27
N GLU A 290 12.78 43.12 -11.09
CA GLU A 290 13.74 44.19 -10.86
C GLU A 290 15.17 43.78 -11.22
N THR A 291 15.51 42.52 -10.98
CA THR A 291 16.88 42.04 -11.15
C THR A 291 17.22 41.68 -12.58
N VAL A 292 16.21 41.28 -13.35
CA VAL A 292 16.35 41.20 -14.80
C VAL A 292 16.41 42.61 -15.36
N ALA A 293 15.44 43.48 -15.06
CA ALA A 293 15.38 44.85 -15.59
C ALA A 293 16.64 45.69 -15.31
N GLY A 294 17.31 45.46 -14.17
CA GLY A 294 18.55 46.15 -13.79
C GLY A 294 19.82 45.64 -14.49
N SER A 295 19.74 44.66 -15.40
CA SER A 295 20.92 44.10 -16.06
C SER A 295 21.38 44.97 -17.24
N GLU A 296 22.68 45.30 -17.29
CA GLU A 296 23.26 46.16 -18.35
C GLU A 296 23.14 45.52 -19.75
N SER A 297 23.15 44.19 -19.83
CA SER A 297 23.09 43.44 -21.09
C SER A 297 21.72 43.43 -21.76
N LEU A 298 20.65 43.86 -21.07
CA LEU A 298 19.34 44.04 -21.70
C LEU A 298 19.31 45.21 -22.68
N SER A 299 20.23 46.16 -22.58
CA SER A 299 20.34 47.29 -23.53
C SER A 299 20.61 46.87 -24.98
N ILE A 300 21.07 45.63 -25.19
CA ILE A 300 21.33 45.06 -26.53
C ILE A 300 20.04 44.56 -27.19
N TYR A 301 18.98 44.34 -26.40
CA TYR A 301 17.72 43.82 -26.88
C TYR A 301 16.77 44.97 -27.24
N ASP A 302 16.16 44.87 -28.42
CA ASP A 302 15.26 45.89 -28.95
C ASP A 302 13.82 45.70 -28.44
N ASP A 303 13.02 46.77 -28.47
CA ASP A 303 11.59 46.79 -28.15
C ASP A 303 11.21 46.18 -26.76
N ILE A 304 12.09 46.26 -25.77
CA ILE A 304 11.75 45.83 -24.40
C ILE A 304 10.93 46.93 -23.71
N ASP A 305 9.61 46.79 -23.77
CA ASP A 305 8.72 47.52 -22.86
C ASP A 305 8.71 46.84 -21.47
N ALA A 306 8.47 47.63 -20.42
CA ALA A 306 8.38 47.12 -19.05
C ALA A 306 7.29 46.04 -18.91
N ASP A 307 6.16 46.23 -19.61
CA ASP A 307 5.05 45.27 -19.64
C ASP A 307 5.41 43.97 -20.39
N VAL A 308 6.17 44.08 -21.48
CA VAL A 308 6.64 42.91 -22.25
C VAL A 308 7.61 42.09 -21.41
N LEU A 309 8.53 42.74 -20.70
CA LEU A 309 9.49 42.07 -19.83
C LEU A 309 8.77 41.31 -18.72
N ARG A 310 7.75 41.91 -18.10
CA ARG A 310 6.93 41.27 -17.08
C ARG A 310 6.24 40.02 -17.62
N ASN A 311 5.54 40.13 -18.75
CA ASN A 311 4.88 39.00 -19.40
C ASN A 311 5.87 37.87 -19.75
N TYR A 312 7.05 38.25 -20.25
CA TYR A 312 8.10 37.29 -20.58
C TYR A 312 8.62 36.53 -19.35
N GLN A 313 8.78 37.21 -18.22
CA GLN A 313 9.20 36.57 -16.98
C GLN A 313 8.16 35.61 -16.43
N GLU A 314 6.89 36.00 -16.40
CA GLU A 314 5.80 35.13 -15.95
C GLU A 314 5.71 33.87 -16.83
N PHE A 315 5.88 34.03 -18.14
CA PHE A 315 5.97 32.91 -19.08
C PHE A 315 7.20 32.03 -18.83
N THR A 316 8.36 32.64 -18.58
CA THR A 316 9.62 31.93 -18.31
C THR A 316 9.55 31.12 -17.02
N LEU A 317 8.95 31.68 -15.96
CA LEU A 317 8.69 30.99 -14.70
C LEU A 317 7.84 29.72 -14.93
N ALA A 318 6.71 29.85 -15.64
CA ALA A 318 5.86 28.71 -15.96
C ALA A 318 6.59 27.65 -16.81
N ASN A 319 7.44 28.08 -17.75
CA ASN A 319 8.21 27.18 -18.59
C ASN A 319 9.31 26.42 -17.82
N ILE A 320 10.05 27.09 -16.93
CA ILE A 320 11.05 26.45 -16.07
C ILE A 320 10.40 25.43 -15.13
N LEU A 321 9.23 25.75 -14.56
CA LEU A 321 8.45 24.82 -13.75
C LEU A 321 7.97 23.62 -14.56
N TYR A 322 7.44 23.84 -15.76
CA TYR A 322 7.01 22.77 -16.67
C TYR A 322 8.18 21.83 -17.03
N TYR A 323 9.32 22.40 -17.40
CA TYR A 323 10.55 21.66 -17.68
C TYR A 323 10.98 20.80 -16.48
N SER A 324 11.02 21.39 -15.29
CA SER A 324 11.40 20.74 -14.04
C SER A 324 10.44 19.60 -13.66
N LEU A 325 9.14 19.80 -13.87
CA LEU A 325 8.10 18.78 -13.66
C LEU A 325 8.29 17.57 -14.59
N LYS A 326 8.61 17.80 -15.87
CA LYS A 326 8.85 16.72 -16.84
C LYS A 326 10.12 15.92 -16.53
N GLU A 327 11.22 16.60 -16.19
CA GLU A 327 12.47 15.95 -15.78
C GLU A 327 12.27 15.12 -14.49
N SER A 328 11.64 15.71 -13.48
CA SER A 328 11.40 15.05 -12.19
C SER A 328 10.47 13.84 -12.34
N THR A 329 9.39 13.96 -13.13
CA THR A 329 8.47 12.83 -13.40
C THR A 329 9.16 11.68 -14.11
N THR A 330 10.04 11.97 -15.08
CA THR A 330 10.76 10.93 -15.82
C THR A 330 11.75 10.20 -14.91
N SER A 331 12.53 10.95 -14.13
CA SER A 331 13.45 10.42 -13.11
C SER A 331 12.73 9.60 -12.04
N GLU A 332 11.54 10.02 -11.64
CA GLU A 332 10.72 9.30 -10.66
C GLU A 332 10.25 7.94 -11.20
N GLN A 333 9.78 7.86 -12.45
CA GLN A 333 9.34 6.59 -13.03
C GLN A 333 10.51 5.64 -13.27
N SER A 334 11.67 6.13 -13.70
CA SER A 334 12.87 5.29 -13.86
C SER A 334 13.35 4.74 -12.51
N ALA A 335 13.43 5.58 -11.49
CA ALA A 335 13.83 5.17 -10.14
C ALA A 335 12.83 4.19 -9.51
N ARG A 336 11.52 4.40 -9.72
CA ARG A 336 10.48 3.46 -9.28
C ARG A 336 10.60 2.11 -9.96
N MET A 337 10.86 2.08 -11.27
CA MET A 337 11.07 0.82 -11.99
C MET A 337 12.27 0.04 -11.41
N THR A 338 13.37 0.73 -11.15
CA THR A 338 14.59 0.13 -10.54
C THR A 338 14.34 -0.34 -9.12
N ALA A 339 13.64 0.45 -8.30
CA ALA A 339 13.27 0.06 -6.93
C ALA A 339 12.39 -1.19 -6.91
N MET A 340 11.43 -1.31 -7.84
CA MET A 340 10.57 -2.50 -7.95
C MET A 340 11.32 -3.73 -8.45
N ASP A 341 12.31 -3.56 -9.34
CA ASP A 341 13.16 -4.66 -9.79
C ASP A 341 14.00 -5.23 -8.64
N ASN A 342 14.63 -4.35 -7.87
CA ASN A 342 15.40 -4.73 -6.68
C ASN A 342 14.52 -5.38 -5.61
N ALA A 343 13.32 -4.85 -5.36
CA ALA A 343 12.36 -5.45 -4.44
C ALA A 343 11.94 -6.86 -4.89
N SER A 344 11.77 -7.08 -6.20
CA SER A 344 11.40 -8.39 -6.76
C SER A 344 12.53 -9.42 -6.62
N LYS A 345 13.79 -9.01 -6.86
CA LYS A 345 14.98 -9.85 -6.67
C LYS A 345 15.16 -10.23 -5.20
N ASN A 346 15.08 -9.25 -4.29
CA ASN A 346 15.16 -9.48 -2.84
C ASN A 346 14.04 -10.41 -2.35
N ALA A 347 12.84 -10.30 -2.92
CA ALA A 347 11.74 -11.19 -2.60
C ALA A 347 12.01 -12.63 -3.08
N SER A 348 12.62 -12.83 -4.26
CA SER A 348 13.04 -14.16 -4.74
C SER A 348 13.99 -14.83 -3.76
N GLU A 349 15.04 -14.13 -3.34
CA GLU A 349 16.04 -14.67 -2.40
C GLU A 349 15.41 -15.06 -1.05
N MET A 350 14.47 -14.25 -0.56
CA MET A 350 13.71 -14.57 0.65
C MET A 350 12.82 -15.80 0.47
N ILE A 351 12.18 -15.96 -0.70
CA ILE A 351 11.35 -17.13 -1.01
C ILE A 351 12.20 -18.40 -0.99
N ASP A 352 13.39 -18.37 -1.57
CA ASP A 352 14.28 -19.54 -1.63
C ASP A 352 14.74 -19.95 -0.22
N LYS A 353 15.20 -19.00 0.58
CA LYS A 353 15.59 -19.23 2.00
C LYS A 353 14.43 -19.76 2.84
N LEU A 354 13.23 -19.19 2.67
CA LEU A 354 12.03 -19.63 3.39
C LEU A 354 11.54 -21.00 2.93
N THR A 355 11.73 -21.35 1.66
CA THR A 355 11.36 -22.66 1.13
C THR A 355 12.25 -23.76 1.71
N LEU A 356 13.57 -23.53 1.80
CA LEU A 356 14.50 -24.45 2.45
C LEU A 356 14.15 -24.68 3.93
N THR A 357 13.92 -23.59 4.67
CA THR A 357 13.53 -23.69 6.09
C THR A 357 12.16 -24.31 6.28
N PHE A 358 11.20 -24.06 5.38
CA PHE A 358 9.89 -24.72 5.39
C PHE A 358 10.01 -26.24 5.19
N ASN A 359 10.80 -26.68 4.20
CA ASN A 359 11.00 -28.11 3.93
C ASN A 359 11.69 -28.82 5.11
N ARG A 360 12.72 -28.21 5.70
CA ARG A 360 13.39 -28.72 6.91
C ARG A 360 12.42 -28.84 8.09
N THR A 361 11.60 -27.80 8.32
CA THR A 361 10.61 -27.81 9.41
C THR A 361 9.54 -28.87 9.16
N ARG A 362 9.08 -29.03 7.91
CA ARG A 362 8.11 -30.07 7.55
C ARG A 362 8.66 -31.47 7.82
N GLN A 363 9.91 -31.74 7.45
CA GLN A 363 10.57 -33.02 7.74
C GLN A 363 10.73 -33.27 9.25
N ALA A 364 11.10 -32.24 10.02
CA ALA A 364 11.17 -32.33 11.48
C ALA A 364 9.81 -32.64 12.12
N VAL A 365 8.72 -32.07 11.60
CA VAL A 365 7.35 -32.38 12.08
C VAL A 365 6.96 -33.81 11.75
N ILE A 366 7.17 -34.27 10.49
CA ILE A 366 6.87 -35.66 10.09
C ILE A 366 7.65 -36.67 10.94
N THR A 367 8.94 -36.44 11.15
CA THR A 367 9.77 -37.33 11.96
C THR A 367 9.33 -37.33 13.43
N LYS A 368 8.98 -36.17 13.99
CA LYS A 368 8.43 -36.07 15.35
C LYS A 368 7.11 -36.83 15.49
N GLU A 369 6.15 -36.61 14.59
CA GLU A 369 4.86 -37.32 14.60
C GLU A 369 5.05 -38.85 14.49
N LEU A 370 5.96 -39.30 13.63
CA LEU A 370 6.29 -40.72 13.51
C LEU A 370 6.90 -41.30 14.79
N ILE A 371 7.82 -40.59 15.44
CA ILE A 371 8.43 -41.01 16.72
C ILE A 371 7.37 -41.07 17.82
N GLU A 372 6.45 -40.12 17.88
CA GLU A 372 5.35 -40.11 18.84
C GLU A 372 4.41 -41.32 18.64
N ILE A 373 4.09 -41.68 17.40
CA ILE A 373 3.27 -42.87 17.08
C ILE A 373 3.99 -44.16 17.48
N ILE A 374 5.28 -44.31 17.13
CA ILE A 374 6.05 -45.51 17.47
C ILE A 374 6.20 -45.64 18.99
N SER A 375 6.50 -44.54 19.69
CA SER A 375 6.66 -44.54 21.15
C SER A 375 5.35 -44.85 21.87
N GLY A 376 4.22 -44.33 21.38
CA GLY A 376 2.90 -44.64 21.91
C GLY A 376 2.50 -46.11 21.67
N ALA A 377 2.84 -46.67 20.51
CA ALA A 377 2.57 -48.08 20.21
C ALA A 377 3.45 -49.04 21.03
N ALA A 378 4.69 -48.67 21.35
CA ALA A 378 5.60 -49.48 22.16
C ALA A 378 5.32 -49.41 23.68
N ALA A 379 4.49 -48.46 24.11
CA ALA A 379 4.11 -48.28 25.52
C ALA A 379 2.82 -49.04 25.91
N LEU A 380 2.16 -49.69 24.96
CA LEU A 380 1.04 -50.63 25.13
C LEU A 380 1.57 -52.06 25.08
#